data_AF-A0A355XR11-F1
#
_entry.id   AF-A0A355XR11-F1
#
_cell.length_a   1.000
_cell.length_b   1.000
_cell.length_c   1.000
_cell.angle_alpha   90.00
_cell.angle_beta   90.00
_cell.angle_gamma   90.00
#
_symmetry.space_group_name_H-M   'P 1'
#
loop_
_entity.id
_entity.type
_entity.pdbx_description
1 polymer ?
#
loop_
_entity_poly.entity_id
_entity_poly.type
_entity_poly.pdbx_seq_one_letter_code
_entity_poly.pdbx_strand_id
1 'polypeptide(L)'
;MRTIHVLRITGIDTQRLSSILDEELDIIHNTPVNPKKPEKYADFSIYKRSCSTIIRDGLLKYGFKKIDGILPRDLFVSTIFNVYKQKRNMDIDLELYTMPQLKVPEAPYSVMTPLMNIKHRLQLKELNKIGLV
;
A
#
# COMPACT_ATOMS: atom_id res chain seq x y z
N MET A 1 6.92 -19.89 8.59
CA MET A 1 5.55 -19.45 8.23
C MET A 1 5.67 -18.08 7.56
N ARG A 2 5.11 -17.86 6.37
CA ARG A 2 5.16 -16.51 5.76
C ARG A 2 4.16 -15.61 6.47
N THR A 3 4.64 -14.43 6.85
CA THR A 3 3.89 -13.42 7.58
C THR A 3 3.53 -12.26 6.66
N ILE A 4 2.38 -11.65 6.91
CA ILE A 4 1.97 -10.39 6.32
C ILE A 4 2.49 -9.30 7.26
N HIS A 5 3.23 -8.34 6.71
CA HIS A 5 3.62 -7.14 7.44
C HIS A 5 2.46 -6.15 7.43
N VAL A 6 2.05 -5.71 8.61
CA VAL A 6 0.90 -4.82 8.77
C VAL A 6 1.37 -3.52 9.38
N LEU A 7 0.98 -2.42 8.73
CA LEU A 7 1.01 -1.08 9.31
C LEU A 7 -0.41 -0.71 9.69
N ARG A 8 -0.65 -0.53 10.98
CA ARG A 8 -1.88 0.05 11.51
C ARG A 8 -1.65 1.52 11.82
N ILE A 9 -2.57 2.35 11.37
CA ILE A 9 -2.59 3.79 11.61
C ILE A 9 -3.88 4.11 12.36
N THR A 10 -3.77 4.80 13.48
CA THR A 10 -4.91 5.28 14.27
C THR A 10 -4.93 6.80 14.34
N GLY A 11 -6.10 7.40 14.56
CA GLY A 11 -6.28 8.86 14.55
C GLY A 11 -6.59 9.45 13.16
N ILE A 12 -6.77 8.61 12.13
CA ILE A 12 -7.21 9.06 10.80
C ILE A 12 -8.74 9.08 10.69
N ASP A 13 -9.25 9.95 9.83
CA ASP A 13 -10.63 9.92 9.34
C ASP A 13 -10.79 8.75 8.36
N THR A 14 -11.25 7.63 8.90
CA THR A 14 -11.42 6.39 8.12
C THR A 14 -12.54 6.51 7.09
N GLN A 15 -13.57 7.33 7.33
CA GLN A 15 -14.66 7.52 6.37
C GLN A 15 -14.14 8.23 5.13
N ARG A 16 -13.38 9.32 5.31
CA ARG A 16 -12.77 10.03 4.19
C ARG A 16 -11.83 9.15 3.38
N LEU A 17 -10.97 8.36 4.05
CA LEU A 17 -10.07 7.44 3.34
C LEU A 17 -10.86 6.34 2.61
N SER A 18 -11.91 5.79 3.24
CA SER A 18 -12.78 4.79 2.60
C SER A 18 -13.41 5.36 1.35
N SER A 19 -14.05 6.53 1.42
CA SER A 19 -14.70 7.14 0.25
C SER A 19 -13.74 7.34 -0.93
N ILE A 20 -12.48 7.71 -0.67
CA ILE A 20 -11.45 7.81 -1.71
C ILE A 20 -11.16 6.46 -2.38
N LEU A 21 -11.09 5.38 -1.61
CA LEU A 21 -10.83 4.05 -2.12
C LEU A 21 -12.06 3.42 -2.77
N ASP A 22 -13.25 3.71 -2.25
CA ASP A 22 -14.54 3.28 -2.80
C ASP A 22 -14.75 3.90 -4.19
N GLU A 23 -14.40 5.16 -4.41
CA GLU A 23 -14.38 5.78 -5.74
C GLU A 23 -13.49 5.00 -6.73
N GLU A 24 -12.33 4.51 -6.30
CA GLU A 24 -11.45 3.71 -7.16
C GLU A 24 -12.02 2.31 -7.42
N LEU A 25 -12.71 1.70 -6.46
CA LEU A 25 -13.43 0.45 -6.65
C LEU A 25 -14.59 0.62 -7.64
N ASP A 26 -15.34 1.72 -7.55
CA ASP A 26 -16.41 2.04 -8.49
C ASP A 26 -15.86 2.21 -9.91
N ILE A 27 -14.72 2.89 -10.07
CA ILE A 27 -14.05 2.99 -11.37
C ILE A 27 -13.69 1.59 -11.88
N ILE A 28 -13.07 0.74 -11.04
CA ILE A 28 -12.66 -0.61 -11.42
C ILE A 28 -13.86 -1.47 -11.87
N HIS A 29 -14.97 -1.42 -11.14
CA HIS A 29 -16.17 -2.18 -11.46
C HIS A 29 -16.88 -1.68 -12.73
N ASN A 30 -16.85 -0.37 -12.99
CA ASN A 30 -17.47 0.24 -14.16
C ASN A 30 -16.56 0.20 -15.41
N THR A 31 -15.28 -0.15 -15.28
CA THR A 31 -14.38 -0.29 -16.43
C THR A 31 -14.88 -1.40 -17.36
N PRO A 32 -15.11 -1.12 -18.66
CA PRO A 32 -15.56 -2.12 -19.61
C PRO A 32 -14.59 -3.30 -19.72
N VAL A 33 -15.14 -4.51 -19.78
CA VAL A 33 -14.37 -5.74 -19.95
C VAL A 33 -13.71 -5.75 -21.33
N ASN A 34 -12.43 -6.09 -21.40
CA ASN A 34 -11.73 -6.30 -22.66
C ASN A 34 -12.13 -7.67 -23.25
N PRO A 35 -12.81 -7.76 -24.41
CA PRO A 35 -13.27 -9.03 -24.97
C PRO A 35 -12.14 -10.02 -25.26
N LYS A 36 -10.91 -9.53 -25.49
CA LYS A 36 -9.75 -10.39 -25.77
C LYS A 36 -9.13 -11.01 -24.51
N LYS A 37 -9.40 -10.44 -23.33
CA LYS A 37 -8.86 -10.86 -22.01
C LYS A 37 -9.89 -10.52 -20.91
N PRO A 38 -11.07 -11.17 -20.92
CA PRO A 38 -12.17 -10.80 -20.05
C PRO A 38 -11.88 -10.98 -18.56
N GLU A 39 -10.93 -11.85 -18.24
CA GLU A 39 -10.47 -12.12 -16.87
C GLU A 39 -9.54 -11.05 -16.29
N LYS A 40 -9.13 -10.05 -17.09
CA LYS A 40 -8.17 -9.02 -16.67
C LYS A 40 -8.83 -7.66 -16.55
N TYR A 41 -8.44 -6.94 -15.51
CA TYR A 41 -8.74 -5.52 -15.40
C TYR A 41 -8.16 -4.77 -16.59
N ALA A 42 -9.02 -4.20 -17.44
CA ALA A 42 -8.63 -3.67 -18.75
C ALA A 42 -7.65 -2.50 -18.64
N ASP A 43 -7.83 -1.64 -17.62
CA ASP A 43 -7.01 -0.47 -17.38
C ASP A 43 -5.77 -0.75 -16.50
N PHE A 44 -5.49 -2.02 -16.20
CA PHE A 44 -4.35 -2.38 -15.36
C PHE A 44 -3.03 -1.85 -15.94
N SER A 45 -2.29 -1.13 -15.11
CA SER A 45 -0.95 -0.67 -15.44
C SER A 45 -0.09 -0.67 -14.19
N ILE A 46 1.06 -1.35 -14.23
CA ILE A 46 1.98 -1.43 -13.09
C ILE A 46 2.32 -0.03 -12.57
N TYR A 47 2.57 0.92 -13.47
CA TYR A 47 3.04 2.27 -13.14
C TYR A 47 1.95 3.24 -12.69
N LYS A 48 0.69 3.01 -13.09
CA LYS A 48 -0.39 4.00 -12.95
C LYS A 48 -1.64 3.46 -12.26
N ARG A 49 -2.06 2.23 -12.55
CA ARG A 49 -3.32 1.63 -12.07
C ARG A 49 -3.11 0.19 -11.64
N SER A 50 -2.15 -0.02 -10.74
CA SER A 50 -2.02 -1.24 -9.96
C SER A 50 -2.57 -1.02 -8.56
N CYS A 51 -2.82 -2.09 -7.80
CA CYS A 51 -3.24 -1.98 -6.40
C CYS A 51 -2.28 -1.09 -5.59
N SER A 52 -0.96 -1.24 -5.78
CA SER A 52 0.03 -0.40 -5.10
C SER A 52 -0.09 1.08 -5.49
N THR A 53 -0.23 1.41 -6.78
CA THR A 53 -0.31 2.82 -7.18
C THR A 53 -1.65 3.45 -6.80
N ILE A 54 -2.75 2.69 -6.84
CA ILE A 54 -4.08 3.13 -6.36
C ILE A 54 -4.02 3.46 -4.86
N ILE A 55 -3.45 2.58 -4.03
CA ILE A 55 -3.30 2.83 -2.59
C ILE A 55 -2.39 4.04 -2.34
N ARG A 56 -1.25 4.14 -3.06
CA ARG A 56 -0.35 5.30 -2.99
C ARG A 56 -1.10 6.60 -3.26
N ASP A 57 -1.82 6.64 -4.38
CA ASP A 57 -2.50 7.84 -4.84
C ASP A 57 -3.68 8.19 -3.91
N GLY A 58 -4.38 7.18 -3.37
CA GLY A 58 -5.40 7.35 -2.35
C GLY A 58 -4.86 7.95 -1.04
N LEU A 59 -3.71 7.47 -0.56
CA LEU A 59 -3.04 8.04 0.63
C LEU A 59 -2.57 9.48 0.38
N LEU A 60 -2.07 9.78 -0.82
CA LEU A 60 -1.72 11.14 -1.23
C LEU A 60 -2.95 12.05 -1.28
N LYS A 61 -4.07 11.58 -1.86
CA LYS A 61 -5.35 12.30 -1.94
C LYS A 61 -5.98 12.53 -0.57
N TYR A 62 -5.80 11.60 0.36
CA TYR A 62 -6.21 11.77 1.76
C TYR A 62 -5.44 12.92 2.45
N GLY A 63 -4.16 13.08 2.13
CA GLY A 63 -3.34 14.21 2.58
C GLY A 63 -1.96 13.83 3.11
N PHE A 64 -1.60 12.53 3.11
CA PHE A 64 -0.23 12.14 3.41
C PHE A 64 0.71 12.65 2.33
N LYS A 65 1.90 13.10 2.72
CA LYS A 65 2.88 13.66 1.79
C LYS A 65 4.01 12.68 1.51
N LYS A 66 4.59 12.78 0.31
CA LYS A 66 5.84 12.11 -0.10
C LYS A 66 5.82 10.58 -0.10
N ILE A 67 4.63 9.97 -0.05
CA ILE A 67 4.48 8.53 -0.26
C ILE A 67 4.74 8.22 -1.73
N ASP A 68 5.62 7.26 -1.97
CA ASP A 68 6.01 6.80 -3.30
C ASP A 68 6.24 5.28 -3.32
N GLY A 69 6.54 4.73 -4.48
CA GLY A 69 6.67 3.30 -4.69
C GLY A 69 5.65 2.78 -5.70
N ILE A 70 6.11 1.91 -6.59
CA ILE A 70 5.28 1.24 -7.59
C ILE A 70 5.06 -0.23 -7.20
N LEU A 71 6.09 -0.86 -6.62
CA LEU A 71 6.00 -2.23 -6.12
C LEU A 71 5.43 -2.25 -4.69
N PRO A 72 4.72 -3.32 -4.30
CA PRO A 72 4.11 -3.42 -2.97
C PRO A 72 5.07 -3.16 -1.80
N ARG A 73 6.26 -3.78 -1.83
CA ARG A 73 7.23 -3.63 -0.75
C ARG A 73 7.88 -2.24 -0.72
N ASP A 74 8.10 -1.67 -1.90
CA ASP A 74 8.61 -0.31 -2.06
C ASP A 74 7.62 0.70 -1.46
N LEU A 75 6.35 0.60 -1.85
CA LEU A 75 5.27 1.41 -1.29
C LEU A 75 5.16 1.25 0.22
N PHE A 76 5.17 0.02 0.72
CA PHE A 76 5.02 -0.25 2.15
C PHE A 76 6.08 0.47 2.99
N VAL A 77 7.35 0.36 2.59
CA VAL A 77 8.46 1.05 3.27
C VAL A 77 8.32 2.56 3.20
N SER A 78 7.99 3.10 2.01
CA SER A 78 7.79 4.54 1.85
C SER A 78 6.64 5.06 2.72
N THR A 79 5.53 4.33 2.79
CA THR A 79 4.39 4.67 3.64
C THR A 79 4.78 4.69 5.11
N ILE A 80 5.40 3.63 5.64
CA ILE A 80 5.83 3.61 7.05
C ILE A 80 6.69 4.82 7.37
N PHE A 81 7.72 5.08 6.55
CA PHE A 81 8.66 6.16 6.77
C PHE A 81 7.99 7.54 6.76
N ASN A 82 7.11 7.79 5.79
CA ASN A 82 6.49 9.10 5.64
C ASN A 82 5.34 9.33 6.63
N VAL A 83 4.56 8.30 6.97
CA VAL A 83 3.54 8.39 8.02
C VAL A 83 4.21 8.62 9.37
N TYR A 84 5.29 7.89 9.68
CA TYR A 84 6.05 8.11 10.93
C TYR A 84 6.56 9.55 11.06
N LYS A 85 7.08 10.12 9.97
CA LYS A 85 7.53 11.53 9.96
C LYS A 85 6.40 12.55 10.11
N GLN A 86 5.19 12.20 9.70
CA GLN A 86 4.02 13.08 9.76
C GLN A 86 3.18 12.88 11.02
N LYS A 87 3.50 11.85 11.83
CA LYS A 87 2.64 11.40 12.94
C LYS A 87 2.22 12.50 13.92
N ARG A 88 3.18 13.34 14.33
CA ARG A 88 2.94 14.45 15.26
C ARG A 88 2.10 15.57 14.64
N ASN A 89 2.29 15.83 13.34
CA ASN A 89 1.60 16.93 12.66
C ASN A 89 0.16 16.57 12.31
N MET A 90 -0.14 15.28 12.15
CA MET A 90 -1.46 14.77 11.80
C MET A 90 -2.21 14.19 13.02
N ASP A 91 -1.59 14.22 14.21
CA ASP A 91 -2.12 13.62 15.44
C ASP A 91 -2.54 12.15 15.27
N ILE A 92 -1.63 11.36 14.70
CA ILE A 92 -1.84 9.94 14.42
C ILE A 92 -0.79 9.08 15.11
N ASP A 93 -1.17 7.82 15.36
CA ASP A 93 -0.29 6.80 15.89
C ASP A 93 -0.09 5.66 14.88
N LEU A 94 1.02 4.94 15.04
CA LEU A 94 1.43 3.85 14.18
C LEU A 94 1.77 2.63 15.01
N GLU A 95 1.29 1.48 14.58
CA GLU A 95 1.64 0.17 15.11
C GLU A 95 2.07 -0.74 13.95
N LEU A 96 3.19 -1.44 14.13
CA LEU A 96 3.70 -2.41 13.17
C LEU A 96 3.68 -3.79 13.80
N TYR A 97 3.08 -4.73 13.09
CA TYR A 97 3.03 -6.12 13.54
C TYR A 97 2.99 -7.06 12.34
N THR A 98 3.04 -8.36 12.64
CA THR A 98 2.95 -9.40 11.62
C THR A 98 1.73 -10.27 11.86
N MET A 99 1.11 -10.71 10.77
CA MET A 99 -0.02 -11.64 10.79
C MET A 99 0.31 -12.90 10.00
N PRO A 100 -0.28 -14.06 10.32
CA PRO A 100 -0.16 -15.24 9.47
C PRO A 100 -0.81 -14.97 8.12
N GLN A 101 -0.17 -15.41 7.04
CA GLN A 101 -0.76 -15.35 5.71
C GLN A 101 -1.95 -16.33 5.60
N LEU A 102 -3.09 -15.85 5.07
CA LEU A 102 -4.20 -16.71 4.72
C LEU A 102 -3.80 -17.66 3.59
N LYS A 103 -4.17 -18.93 3.73
CA LYS A 103 -3.95 -19.98 2.74
C LYS A 103 -5.30 -20.36 2.14
N VAL A 104 -5.40 -20.29 0.82
CA VAL A 104 -6.59 -20.66 0.07
C VAL A 104 -6.19 -21.61 -1.06
N PRO A 105 -6.98 -22.65 -1.37
CA PRO A 105 -6.62 -23.61 -2.42
C PRO A 105 -6.60 -23.01 -3.83
N GLU A 106 -7.27 -21.88 -4.05
CA GLU A 106 -7.44 -21.23 -5.35
C GLU A 106 -6.22 -20.39 -5.78
N ALA A 107 -5.29 -20.09 -4.87
CA ALA A 107 -4.17 -19.20 -5.15
C ALA A 107 -2.84 -19.70 -4.57
N PRO A 108 -1.72 -19.50 -5.29
CA PRO A 108 -0.40 -19.79 -4.74
C PRO A 108 -0.11 -18.89 -3.53
N TYR A 109 0.80 -19.35 -2.67
CA TYR A 109 1.22 -18.54 -1.53
C TYR A 109 1.86 -17.22 -1.97
N SER A 110 1.47 -16.13 -1.31
CA SER A 110 2.05 -14.81 -1.51
C SER A 110 3.57 -14.83 -1.36
N VAL A 111 4.26 -14.15 -2.27
CA VAL A 111 5.71 -14.02 -2.31
C VAL A 111 6.06 -12.58 -1.97
N MET A 112 7.03 -12.39 -1.07
CA MET A 112 7.54 -11.06 -0.75
C MET A 112 8.19 -10.45 -1.99
N THR A 113 7.64 -9.34 -2.48
CA THR A 113 8.22 -8.59 -3.60
C THR A 113 9.60 -8.06 -3.20
N PRO A 114 10.61 -8.10 -4.07
CA PRO A 114 11.92 -7.52 -3.76
C PRO A 114 11.80 -6.00 -3.54
N LEU A 115 12.63 -5.47 -2.63
CA LEU A 115 12.78 -4.03 -2.42
C LEU A 115 13.80 -3.53 -3.45
N MET A 116 13.31 -3.03 -4.59
CA MET A 116 14.15 -2.70 -5.74
C MET A 116 14.67 -1.27 -5.66
N ASN A 117 13.93 -0.34 -5.04
CA ASN A 117 14.30 1.06 -5.02
C ASN A 117 15.38 1.38 -3.95
N ILE A 118 16.49 2.00 -4.37
CA ILE A 118 17.59 2.40 -3.47
C ILE A 118 17.12 3.40 -2.41
N LYS A 119 16.28 4.38 -2.77
CA LYS A 119 15.73 5.35 -1.82
C LYS A 119 14.99 4.63 -0.69
N HIS A 120 14.20 3.61 -1.03
CA HIS A 120 13.39 2.89 -0.04
C HIS A 120 14.23 1.92 0.77
N ARG A 121 15.32 1.38 0.20
CA ARG A 121 16.35 0.68 1.00
C ARG A 121 16.98 1.58 2.06
N LEU A 122 17.25 2.84 1.72
CA LEU A 122 17.76 3.82 2.69
C LEU A 122 16.70 4.15 3.75
N GLN A 123 15.45 4.38 3.37
CA GLN A 123 14.35 4.58 4.32
C GLN A 123 14.22 3.39 5.29
N LEU A 124 14.29 2.15 4.79
CA LEU A 124 14.25 0.95 5.62
C LEU A 124 15.41 0.91 6.63
N LYS A 125 16.64 1.27 6.21
CA LYS A 125 17.77 1.36 7.14
C LYS A 125 17.52 2.38 8.25
N GLU A 126 16.94 3.53 7.92
CA GLU A 126 16.59 4.54 8.93
C GLU A 126 15.50 4.05 9.88
N LEU A 127 14.47 3.36 9.35
CA LEU A 127 13.41 2.74 10.17
C LEU A 127 13.97 1.70 11.16
N ASN A 128 14.94 0.89 10.75
CA ASN A 128 15.59 -0.08 11.62
C ASN A 128 16.42 0.61 12.72
N LYS A 129 17.12 1.72 12.39
CA LYS A 129 17.92 2.47 13.39
C LYS A 129 17.08 3.04 14.51
N ILE A 130 15.86 3.49 14.21
CA ILE A 130 14.92 4.03 15.19
C ILE A 130 14.09 2.94 15.91
N GLY A 131 14.35 1.67 15.60
CA GLY A 131 13.67 0.53 16.22
C GLY A 131 12.21 0.36 15.81
N LEU A 132 11.82 0.89 14.65
CA LEU A 132 10.43 0.81 14.16
C LEU A 132 10.16 -0.46 13.33
N VAL A 133 11.19 -1.00 12.66
CA VAL A 133 11.14 -2.21 11.81
C VAL A 133 12.27 -3.16 12.16
#